data_AF-A0A448WNK0-F1
#
_entry.id   AF-A0A448WNK0-F1
#
_cell.length_a   1.000
_cell.length_b   1.000
_cell.length_c   1.000
_cell.angle_alpha   90.00
_cell.angle_beta   90.00
_cell.angle_gamma   90.00
#
_symmetry.space_group_name_H-M   'P 1'
#
loop_
_entity.id
_entity.type
_entity.pdbx_description
1 polymer ?
#
loop_
_entity_poly.entity_id
_entity_poly.type
_entity_poly.pdbx_seq_one_letter_code
_entity_poly.pdbx_strand_id
1 'polypeptide(L)'
;MFHLCFILPLNIRVLSVVNLCSEALGRLIASSGDTGRAMNAAEKIFCTLDRRGRIPRDEGWSPTGAPTGDIEFRKLTFQYPTRPGINVLNVSDAV
;
A
#
# COMPACT_ATOMS: atom_id res chain seq x y z
N MET A 1 -14.77 -6.22 40.01
CA MET A 1 -15.82 -6.98 39.28
C MET A 1 -15.69 -8.51 39.41
N PHE A 2 -14.49 -9.08 39.47
CA PHE A 2 -14.30 -10.53 39.66
C PHE A 2 -14.59 -11.06 41.07
N HIS A 3 -14.46 -10.22 42.10
CA HIS A 3 -14.62 -10.64 43.51
C HIS A 3 -16.09 -10.85 43.95
N LEU A 4 -17.07 -10.30 43.21
CA LEU A 4 -18.50 -10.46 43.51
C LEU A 4 -19.12 -11.75 42.94
N CYS A 5 -18.43 -12.43 42.02
CA CYS A 5 -18.96 -13.58 41.30
C CYS A 5 -19.02 -14.87 42.14
N PHE A 6 -18.35 -14.92 43.30
CA PHE A 6 -18.27 -16.12 44.14
C PHE A 6 -19.36 -16.21 45.23
N ILE A 7 -20.07 -15.11 45.52
CA ILE A 7 -21.08 -15.04 46.60
C ILE A 7 -22.52 -15.26 46.09
N LEU A 8 -22.75 -15.17 44.77
CA LEU A 8 -24.07 -15.32 44.17
C LEU A 8 -24.46 -16.80 43.95
N PRO A 9 -25.76 -17.16 44.04
CA PRO A 9 -26.24 -18.52 43.84
C PRO A 9 -25.92 -19.09 42.45
N LEU A 10 -25.80 -20.42 42.35
CA LEU A 10 -25.30 -21.17 41.18
C LEU A 10 -25.93 -20.70 39.85
N ASN A 11 -27.23 -20.42 39.84
CA ASN A 11 -27.99 -20.00 38.66
C ASN A 11 -27.50 -18.67 38.05
N ILE A 12 -27.10 -17.69 38.89
CA ILE A 12 -26.67 -16.37 38.42
C ILE A 12 -25.25 -16.43 37.83
N ARG A 13 -24.42 -17.34 38.33
CA ARG A 13 -23.04 -17.53 37.84
C ARG A 13 -23.05 -17.97 36.38
N VAL A 14 -23.92 -18.91 36.01
CA VAL A 14 -24.04 -19.40 34.61
C VAL A 14 -24.46 -18.27 33.67
N LEU A 15 -25.45 -17.47 34.06
CA LEU A 15 -25.93 -16.34 33.27
C LEU A 15 -24.84 -15.28 33.05
N SER A 16 -24.03 -15.00 34.07
CA SER A 16 -22.95 -14.01 33.97
C SER A 16 -21.85 -14.42 32.97
N VAL A 17 -21.52 -15.71 32.92
CA VAL A 17 -20.54 -16.26 31.96
C VAL A 17 -21.06 -16.12 30.53
N VAL A 18 -22.33 -16.44 30.30
CA VAL A 18 -22.95 -16.33 28.96
C VAL A 18 -22.95 -14.88 28.46
N ASN A 19 -23.31 -13.91 29.32
CA ASN A 19 -23.32 -12.49 28.95
C ASN A 19 -21.91 -11.96 28.64
N LEU A 20 -20.91 -12.35 29.44
CA LEU A 20 -19.53 -11.93 29.21
C LEU A 20 -18.98 -12.47 27.88
N CYS A 21 -19.31 -13.72 27.54
CA CYS A 21 -18.97 -14.31 26.23
C CYS A 21 -19.67 -13.56 25.08
N SER A 22 -20.95 -13.22 25.23
CA SER A 22 -21.70 -12.46 24.23
C SER A 22 -21.07 -11.09 23.95
N GLU A 23 -20.66 -10.37 25.00
CA GLU A 23 -20.02 -9.06 24.88
C GLU A 23 -18.62 -9.16 24.23
N ALA A 24 -17.85 -10.19 24.58
CA ALA A 24 -16.56 -10.46 23.94
C ALA A 24 -16.74 -10.72 22.43
N LEU A 25 -17.73 -11.51 22.04
CA LEU A 25 -18.03 -11.79 20.64
C LEU A 25 -18.53 -10.54 19.90
N GLY A 26 -19.42 -9.75 20.52
CA GLY A 26 -19.93 -8.51 19.94
C GLY A 26 -18.81 -7.51 19.60
N ARG A 27 -17.78 -7.40 20.47
CA ARG A 27 -16.59 -6.59 20.19
C ARG A 27 -15.80 -7.09 18.98
N LEU A 28 -15.59 -8.41 18.87
CA LEU A 28 -14.87 -9.00 17.76
C LEU A 28 -15.60 -8.76 16.43
N ILE A 29 -16.92 -8.98 16.41
CA ILE A 29 -17.76 -8.76 15.23
C ILE A 29 -17.72 -7.29 14.81
N ALA A 30 -17.83 -6.35 15.76
CA ALA A 30 -17.80 -4.92 15.45
C ALA A 30 -16.47 -4.49 14.79
N SER A 31 -15.33 -5.07 15.20
CA SER A 31 -14.01 -4.77 14.62
C SER A 31 -13.71 -5.45 13.27
N SER A 32 -14.59 -6.35 12.79
CA SER A 32 -14.35 -7.13 11.58
C SER A 32 -14.22 -6.26 10.31
N GLY A 33 -15.03 -5.20 10.21
CA GLY A 33 -15.01 -4.28 9.07
C GLY A 33 -13.70 -3.50 8.95
N ASP A 34 -13.18 -3.00 10.07
CA ASP A 34 -11.91 -2.26 10.09
C ASP A 34 -10.72 -3.17 9.79
N THR A 35 -10.77 -4.42 10.25
CA THR A 35 -9.76 -5.44 9.92
C THR A 35 -9.70 -5.69 8.41
N GLY A 36 -10.85 -5.83 7.74
CA GLY A 36 -10.90 -6.00 6.28
C GLY A 36 -10.33 -4.79 5.53
N ARG A 37 -10.61 -3.57 6.00
CA ARG A 37 -10.02 -2.34 5.43
C ARG A 37 -8.51 -2.29 5.63
N ALA A 38 -8.02 -2.68 6.80
CA ALA A 38 -6.59 -2.73 7.11
C ALA A 38 -5.85 -3.72 6.18
N MET A 39 -6.42 -4.90 5.92
CA MET A 39 -5.86 -5.87 4.98
C MET A 39 -5.76 -5.32 3.55
N ASN A 40 -6.82 -4.67 3.05
CA ASN A 40 -6.81 -4.07 1.72
C ASN A 40 -5.78 -2.91 1.62
N ALA A 41 -5.66 -2.09 2.67
CA ALA A 41 -4.64 -1.06 2.72
C ALA A 41 -3.23 -1.66 2.71
N ALA A 42 -2.99 -2.72 3.49
CA ALA A 42 -1.72 -3.42 3.51
C ALA A 42 -1.38 -3.99 2.13
N GLU A 43 -2.33 -4.64 1.45
CA GLU A 43 -2.16 -5.15 0.07
C GLU A 43 -1.72 -4.05 -0.90
N LYS A 44 -2.35 -2.87 -0.85
CA LYS A 44 -1.95 -1.72 -1.69
C LYS A 44 -0.54 -1.22 -1.39
N ILE A 45 -0.15 -1.20 -0.12
CA ILE A 45 1.20 -0.80 0.30
C ILE A 45 2.22 -1.78 -0.26
N PHE A 46 2.00 -3.09 -0.09
CA PHE A 46 2.91 -4.12 -0.60
C PHE A 46 2.96 -4.11 -2.14
N CYS A 47 1.82 -3.98 -2.81
CA CYS A 47 1.76 -3.85 -4.27
C CYS A 47 2.57 -2.64 -4.78
N THR A 48 2.58 -1.54 -4.03
CA THR A 48 3.39 -0.36 -4.36
C THR A 48 4.87 -0.59 -4.09
N LEU A 49 5.20 -1.25 -2.98
CA LEU A 49 6.57 -1.54 -2.56
C LEU A 49 7.27 -2.51 -3.53
N ASP A 50 6.57 -3.55 -3.98
CA ASP A 50 7.09 -4.57 -4.89
C ASP A 50 7.10 -4.11 -6.36
N ARG A 51 6.61 -2.90 -6.65
CA ARG A 51 6.53 -2.39 -8.02
C ARG A 51 7.92 -2.10 -8.58
N ARG A 52 8.38 -2.92 -9.52
CA ARG A 52 9.58 -2.64 -10.33
C ARG A 52 9.33 -1.49 -11.31
N GLY A 53 10.19 -0.47 -11.28
CA GLY A 53 10.15 0.64 -12.22
C GLY A 53 10.57 0.21 -13.63
N ARG A 54 10.02 0.87 -14.66
CA ARG A 54 10.39 0.61 -16.07
C ARG A 54 11.85 0.95 -16.39
N ILE A 55 12.43 1.87 -15.63
CA ILE A 55 13.84 2.26 -15.73
C ILE A 55 14.51 1.81 -14.44
N PRO A 56 15.31 0.74 -14.45
CA PRO A 56 16.07 0.32 -13.27
C PRO A 56 17.13 1.37 -12.96
N ARG A 57 17.28 1.76 -11.68
CA ARG A 57 18.30 2.73 -11.26
C ARG A 57 19.67 2.10 -11.01
N ASP A 58 19.67 0.85 -10.54
CA ASP A 58 20.86 0.16 -10.06
C ASP A 58 21.51 -0.73 -11.14
N GLU A 59 20.87 -0.83 -12.31
CA GLU A 59 21.38 -1.59 -13.45
C GLU A 59 21.76 -0.62 -14.56
N GLY A 60 23.06 -0.49 -14.82
CA GLY A 60 23.56 0.35 -15.90
C GLY A 60 25.06 0.58 -15.84
N TRP A 61 25.62 0.98 -16.96
CA TRP A 61 26.99 1.48 -17.03
C TRP A 61 26.99 2.96 -16.71
N SER A 62 27.64 3.35 -15.61
CA SER A 62 27.87 4.76 -15.29
C SER A 62 29.21 5.19 -15.88
N PRO A 63 29.28 6.27 -16.67
CA PRO A 63 30.54 6.73 -17.25
C PRO A 63 31.52 7.08 -16.13
N THR A 64 32.68 6.42 -16.14
CA THR A 64 33.75 6.64 -15.17
C THR A 64 34.59 7.84 -15.63
N GLY A 65 34.13 9.05 -15.34
CA GLY A 65 34.84 10.28 -15.70
C GLY A 65 33.96 11.53 -15.56
N ALA A 66 34.58 12.70 -15.42
CA ALA A 66 33.84 13.95 -15.46
C ALA A 66 33.22 14.13 -16.87
N PRO A 67 31.90 14.33 -16.98
CA PRO A 67 31.27 14.49 -18.28
C PRO A 67 31.74 15.80 -18.92
N THR A 68 32.33 15.69 -20.12
CA THR A 68 32.47 16.83 -21.03
C THR A 68 31.05 17.25 -21.39
N GLY A 69 30.60 18.44 -20.97
CA GLY A 69 29.20 18.89 -20.99
C GLY A 69 28.60 19.13 -22.39
N ASP A 70 28.98 18.34 -23.38
CA ASP A 70 28.46 18.37 -24.73
C ASP A 70 27.21 17.49 -24.83
N ILE A 71 26.05 18.11 -25.08
CA ILE A 71 24.74 17.44 -25.11
C ILE A 71 24.11 17.72 -26.47
N GLU A 72 24.00 16.67 -27.28
CA GLU A 72 23.32 16.73 -28.58
C GLU A 72 22.00 15.93 -28.56
N PHE A 73 20.94 16.51 -29.11
CA PHE A 73 19.66 15.83 -29.31
C PHE A 73 19.54 15.38 -30.77
N ARG A 74 19.61 14.07 -31.02
CA ARG A 74 19.50 13.52 -32.39
C ARG A 74 18.20 12.73 -32.54
N LYS A 75 17.30 13.20 -33.41
CA LYS A 75 16.05 12.52 -33.79
C LYS A 75 15.23 12.01 -32.60
N LEU A 76 14.92 12.91 -31.67
CA LEU A 76 14.24 12.56 -30.43
C LEU A 76 12.76 12.90 -30.51
N THR A 77 11.91 11.88 -30.38
CA THR A 77 10.47 12.01 -30.19
C THR A 77 10.13 11.58 -28.78
N PHE A 78 9.42 12.44 -28.04
CA PHE A 78 9.02 12.16 -26.67
C PHE A 78 7.51 12.32 -26.48
N GLN A 79 6.93 11.31 -25.84
CA GLN A 79 5.53 11.25 -25.46
C GLN A 79 5.43 10.84 -24.00
N TYR A 80 4.66 11.61 -23.23
CA TYR A 80 4.38 11.26 -21.84
C TYR A 80 3.47 10.03 -21.78
N PRO A 81 3.81 9.00 -20.99
CA PRO A 81 3.00 7.77 -20.91
C PRO A 81 1.59 8.01 -20.35
N THR A 82 1.41 9.03 -19.51
CA THR A 82 0.10 9.41 -18.94
C THR A 82 -0.86 10.02 -19.97
N ARG A 83 -0.35 10.49 -21.12
CA ARG A 83 -1.13 11.13 -22.18
C ARG A 83 -0.76 10.51 -23.54
N PRO A 84 -1.29 9.31 -23.85
CA PRO A 84 -1.08 8.72 -25.16
C PRO A 84 -1.75 9.57 -26.25
N GLY A 85 -1.09 9.73 -27.39
CA GLY A 85 -1.63 10.39 -28.59
C GLY A 85 -1.14 11.81 -28.85
N ILE A 86 -0.42 12.45 -27.91
CA ILE A 86 0.18 13.78 -28.13
C ILE A 86 1.69 13.66 -27.98
N ASN A 87 2.42 13.96 -29.05
CA ASN A 87 3.87 14.07 -29.02
C ASN A 87 4.22 15.50 -28.59
N VAL A 88 4.92 15.63 -27.46
CA VAL A 88 5.28 16.95 -26.92
C VAL A 88 6.59 17.45 -27.52
N LEU A 89 7.49 16.54 -27.86
CA LEU A 89 8.76 16.86 -28.50
C LEU A 89 8.88 16.02 -29.78
N ASN A 90 9.11 16.69 -30.90
CA ASN A 90 9.56 16.08 -32.15
C ASN A 90 10.73 16.91 -32.66
N VAL A 91 11.95 16.42 -32.49
CA VAL A 91 13.14 17.01 -33.11
C VAL A 91 13.45 16.19 -34.36
N SER A 92 12.64 16.37 -35.40
CA SER A 92 12.85 15.78 -36.73
C SER A 92 13.56 16.72 -37.71
N ASP A 93 13.64 18.01 -37.37
CA ASP A 93 14.00 19.04 -38.33
C ASP A 93 15.41 19.57 -38.03
N ALA A 94 16.40 18.83 -38.53
CA ALA A 94 17.64 19.46 -38.95
C ALA A 94 17.45 19.84 -40.43
N VAL A 95 17.36 21.14 -40.67
CA VAL A 95 17.77 21.78 -41.94
C VAL A 95 19.20 21.36 -42.26
#